data_AF-A0A7S4HFS2-F1
#
_entry.id   AF-A0A7S4HFS2-F1
#
_cell.length_a   1.000
_cell.length_b   1.000
_cell.length_c   1.000
_cell.angle_alpha   90.00
_cell.angle_beta   90.00
_cell.angle_gamma   90.00
#
_symmetry.space_group_name_H-M   'P 1'
#
loop_
_entity.id
_entity.type
_entity.pdbx_description
1 polymer ?
#
loop_
_entity_poly.entity_id
_entity_poly.type
_entity_poly.pdbx_seq_one_letter_code
_entity_poly.pdbx_strand_id
1 'polypeptide(L)'
;MHVHNAQVTLMRTTAEELRKIAGFLAAKLNKSTGPLTLLLPGGGLSLIDAPGMPFHDADAMEALFDELTKLVVQTPSRVVRRVAANINDATFAEAAASAFVEMMAMAKAP
;
A
#
# COMPACT_ATOMS: atom_id res chain seq x y z
N MET A 1 15.08 -15.43 1.75
CA MET A 1 15.62 -14.61 2.86
C MET A 1 16.69 -13.69 2.28
N HIS A 2 16.87 -12.49 2.86
CA HIS A 2 17.88 -11.52 2.45
C HIS A 2 18.69 -11.07 3.68
N VAL A 3 20.00 -11.31 3.67
CA VAL A 3 20.90 -10.87 4.75
C VAL A 3 21.17 -9.39 4.54
N HIS A 4 20.55 -8.55 5.38
CA HIS A 4 20.75 -7.10 5.31
C HIS A 4 22.10 -6.70 5.91
N ASN A 5 22.45 -7.30 7.05
CA ASN A 5 23.75 -7.18 7.70
C ASN A 5 24.02 -8.39 8.62
N ALA A 6 25.15 -8.39 9.33
CA ALA A 6 25.54 -9.49 10.22
C ALA A 6 24.54 -9.79 11.36
N GLN A 7 23.66 -8.83 11.70
CA GLN A 7 22.70 -8.93 12.80
C GLN A 7 21.25 -9.08 12.32
N VAL A 8 20.96 -8.80 11.05
CA VAL A 8 19.60 -8.68 10.53
C VAL A 8 19.44 -9.43 9.23
N THR A 9 18.50 -10.38 9.23
CA THR A 9 18.01 -11.06 8.03
C THR A 9 16.53 -10.71 7.83
N LEU A 10 16.21 -10.23 6.64
CA LEU A 10 14.85 -9.96 6.22
C LEU A 10 14.24 -11.23 5.62
N MET A 11 13.00 -11.54 6.00
CA MET A 11 12.23 -12.63 5.42
C MET A 11 11.14 -12.03 4.52
N ARG A 12 11.00 -12.57 3.30
CA ARG A 12 9.94 -12.13 2.40
C ARG A 12 8.61 -12.67 2.91
N THR A 13 7.63 -11.77 3.03
CA THR A 13 6.25 -12.14 3.32
C THR A 13 5.64 -12.92 2.16
N THR A 14 4.94 -14.00 2.49
CA THR A 14 4.18 -14.81 1.56
C THR A 14 2.86 -14.15 1.17
N ALA A 15 2.23 -14.62 0.08
CA ALA A 15 0.90 -14.17 -0.33
C ALA A 15 -0.16 -14.39 0.79
N GLU A 16 -0.06 -15.49 1.53
CA GLU A 16 -0.98 -15.78 2.65
C GLU A 16 -0.82 -14.75 3.79
N GLU A 17 0.43 -14.43 4.16
CA GLU A 17 0.71 -13.40 5.17
C GLU A 17 0.25 -12.02 4.71
N LEU A 18 0.43 -11.69 3.43
CA LEU A 18 -0.03 -10.44 2.85
C LEU A 18 -1.56 -10.30 2.87
N ARG A 19 -2.32 -11.38 2.63
CA ARG A 19 -3.78 -11.35 2.82
C ARG A 19 -4.18 -11.12 4.28
N LYS A 20 -3.45 -11.71 5.24
CA LYS A 20 -3.68 -11.46 6.68
C LYS A 20 -3.39 -9.99 7.04
N ILE A 21 -2.32 -9.42 6.49
CA ILE A 21 -1.98 -8.00 6.64
C ILE A 21 -3.07 -7.12 6.02
N ALA A 22 -3.56 -7.45 4.82
CA ALA A 22 -4.68 -6.74 4.19
C ALA A 22 -5.91 -6.71 5.10
N GLY A 23 -6.29 -7.86 5.67
CA GLY A 23 -7.41 -7.97 6.60
C GLY A 23 -7.24 -7.10 7.85
N PHE A 24 -6.04 -7.12 8.45
CA PHE A 24 -5.72 -6.28 9.60
C PHE A 24 -5.81 -4.78 9.28
N LEU A 25 -5.27 -4.35 8.14
CA LEU A 25 -5.32 -2.97 7.68
C LEU A 25 -6.76 -2.54 7.38
N ALA A 26 -7.48 -3.30 6.56
CA ALA A 26 -8.86 -2.98 6.17
C ALA A 26 -9.78 -2.87 7.38
N ALA A 27 -9.64 -3.74 8.38
CA ALA A 27 -10.41 -3.68 9.62
C ALA A 27 -10.23 -2.36 10.39
N LYS A 28 -9.05 -1.72 10.31
CA LYS A 28 -8.77 -0.41 10.90
C LYS A 28 -9.26 0.73 10.00
N LEU A 29 -8.94 0.68 8.71
CA LEU A 29 -9.34 1.71 7.73
C LEU A 29 -10.86 1.85 7.65
N ASN A 30 -11.59 0.74 7.78
CA ASN A 30 -13.05 0.73 7.75
C ASN A 30 -13.69 1.46 8.95
N LYS A 31 -12.95 1.65 10.04
CA LYS A 31 -13.39 2.40 11.22
C LYS A 31 -13.07 3.90 11.16
N SER A 32 -12.35 4.35 10.13
CA SER A 32 -12.08 5.78 9.94
C SER A 32 -13.38 6.54 9.68
N THR A 33 -13.58 7.64 10.40
CA THR A 33 -14.70 8.57 10.24
C THR A 33 -14.34 9.80 9.41
N GLY A 34 -13.04 10.10 9.26
CA GLY A 34 -12.54 11.18 8.42
C GLY A 34 -12.21 10.73 6.99
N PRO A 35 -11.91 11.69 6.09
CA PRO A 35 -11.42 11.39 4.75
C PRO A 35 -10.19 10.49 4.79
N LEU A 36 -10.08 9.57 3.83
CA LEU A 36 -9.05 8.55 3.76
C LEU A 36 -8.77 8.19 2.30
N THR A 37 -7.49 8.22 1.93
CA THR A 37 -7.03 7.68 0.64
C THR A 37 -5.93 6.67 0.92
N LEU A 38 -6.13 5.43 0.46
CA LEU A 38 -5.10 4.39 0.46
C LEU A 38 -4.47 4.31 -0.93
N LEU A 39 -3.17 4.59 -1.02
CA LEU A 39 -2.40 4.45 -2.26
C LEU A 39 -1.65 3.12 -2.27
N LEU A 40 -1.76 2.40 -3.40
CA LEU A 40 -1.10 1.11 -3.62
C LEU A 40 -0.01 1.27 -4.70
N PRO A 41 1.29 1.10 -4.37
CA PRO A 41 2.39 1.27 -5.31
C PRO A 41 2.53 0.04 -6.23
N GLY A 42 1.99 0.13 -7.44
CA GLY A 42 2.00 -0.93 -8.46
C GLY A 42 3.38 -1.41 -8.89
N GLY A 43 4.44 -0.61 -8.66
CA GLY A 43 5.82 -0.97 -8.97
C GLY A 43 6.59 -1.60 -7.82
N GLY A 44 5.97 -1.81 -6.65
CA GLY A 44 6.61 -2.45 -5.50
C GLY A 44 6.50 -1.70 -4.18
N LEU A 45 6.54 -2.46 -3.08
CA LEU A 45 6.35 -1.95 -1.70
C LEU A 45 7.64 -1.52 -1.00
N SER A 46 8.81 -1.79 -1.58
CA SER A 46 10.10 -1.44 -0.98
C SER A 46 11.19 -1.35 -2.05
N LEU A 47 12.37 -0.87 -1.66
CA LEU A 47 13.53 -0.78 -2.55
C LEU A 47 13.94 -2.16 -3.09
N ILE A 48 13.79 -3.22 -2.29
CA ILE A 48 14.19 -4.58 -2.66
C ILE A 48 13.03 -5.41 -3.23
N ASP A 49 11.85 -4.82 -3.36
CA ASP A 49 10.65 -5.40 -3.96
C ASP A 49 10.34 -4.68 -5.27
N ALA A 50 11.18 -4.92 -6.28
CA ALA A 50 11.10 -4.30 -7.61
C ALA A 50 11.70 -5.27 -8.64
N PRO A 51 11.36 -5.18 -9.93
CA PRO A 51 11.88 -6.11 -10.94
C PRO A 51 13.39 -6.35 -10.85
N GLY A 52 13.80 -7.62 -10.75
CA GLY A 52 15.21 -8.01 -10.59
C GLY A 52 15.75 -7.97 -9.16
N MET A 53 14.99 -7.51 -8.17
CA MET A 53 15.40 -7.43 -6.77
C MET A 53 14.96 -8.67 -5.96
N PRO A 54 15.63 -8.99 -4.84
CA PRO A 54 15.45 -10.27 -4.14
C PRO A 54 14.05 -10.54 -3.60
N PHE A 55 13.26 -9.50 -3.33
CA PHE A 55 11.90 -9.62 -2.80
C PHE A 55 10.82 -9.41 -3.85
N HIS A 56 11.18 -9.26 -5.13
CA HIS A 56 10.19 -9.10 -6.18
C HIS A 56 9.30 -10.33 -6.30
N ASP A 57 8.02 -10.16 -6.00
CA ASP A 57 7.01 -11.20 -6.11
C ASP A 57 5.68 -10.53 -6.48
N ALA A 58 5.40 -10.54 -7.78
CA ALA A 58 4.21 -9.89 -8.33
C ALA A 58 2.91 -10.55 -7.86
N ASP A 59 2.89 -11.87 -7.71
CA ASP A 59 1.70 -12.62 -7.27
C ASP A 59 1.38 -12.35 -5.80
N ALA A 60 2.41 -12.31 -4.94
CA ALA A 60 2.23 -11.96 -3.54
C ALA A 60 1.77 -10.50 -3.39
N MET A 61 2.34 -9.57 -4.17
CA MET A 61 1.91 -8.18 -4.16
C MET A 61 0.46 -8.01 -4.64
N GLU A 62 0.07 -8.71 -5.71
CA GLU A 62 -1.31 -8.68 -6.21
C GLU A 62 -2.29 -9.25 -5.18
N ALA A 63 -1.90 -10.30 -4.46
CA ALA A 63 -2.68 -10.84 -3.35
C ALA A 63 -2.96 -9.81 -2.25
N LEU A 64 -2.00 -8.93 -1.93
CA LEU A 64 -2.21 -7.80 -1.00
C LEU A 64 -3.22 -6.80 -1.59
N PHE A 65 -3.02 -6.39 -2.84
CA PHE A 65 -3.78 -5.30 -3.46
C PHE A 65 -5.23 -5.69 -3.74
N ASP A 66 -5.46 -6.91 -4.22
CA ASP A 66 -6.80 -7.45 -4.42
C ASP A 66 -7.55 -7.57 -3.10
N GLU A 67 -6.90 -8.09 -2.06
CA GLU A 67 -7.54 -8.25 -0.76
C GLU A 67 -7.86 -6.89 -0.11
N LEU A 68 -6.95 -5.90 -0.21
CA LEU A 68 -7.23 -4.53 0.24
C LEU A 68 -8.38 -3.88 -0.54
N THR A 69 -8.39 -4.02 -1.87
CA THR A 69 -9.45 -3.46 -2.72
C THR A 69 -10.82 -4.07 -2.40
N LYS A 70 -10.85 -5.37 -2.10
CA LYS A 70 -12.06 -6.10 -1.70
C LYS A 70 -12.55 -5.73 -0.31
N LEU A 71 -11.64 -5.62 0.68
CA LEU A 71 -12.02 -5.48 2.09
C LEU A 71 -12.24 -4.02 2.53
N VAL A 72 -11.58 -3.04 1.88
CA VAL A 72 -11.78 -1.63 2.20
C VAL A 72 -13.08 -1.14 1.57
N VAL A 73 -14.05 -0.78 2.41
CA VAL A 73 -15.37 -0.33 1.97
C VAL A 73 -15.25 1.07 1.36
N GLN A 74 -15.37 1.21 0.04
CA GLN A 74 -15.28 2.52 -0.62
C GLN A 74 -16.43 3.45 -0.19
N THR A 75 -16.14 4.73 0.04
CA THR A 75 -17.14 5.77 0.27
C THR A 75 -16.70 7.05 -0.48
N PRO A 76 -17.54 8.08 -0.59
CA PRO A 76 -17.11 9.36 -1.18
C PRO A 76 -15.88 9.98 -0.50
N SER A 77 -15.65 9.65 0.77
CA SER A 77 -14.50 10.11 1.56
C SER A 77 -13.45 9.03 1.83
N ARG A 78 -13.64 7.80 1.37
CA ARG A 78 -12.69 6.69 1.56
C ARG A 78 -12.44 5.97 0.24
N VAL A 79 -11.25 6.17 -0.32
CA VAL A 79 -10.89 5.62 -1.63
C VAL A 79 -9.61 4.81 -1.59
N VAL A 80 -9.55 3.75 -2.39
CA VAL A 80 -8.31 2.99 -2.67
C VAL A 80 -7.90 3.29 -4.10
N ARG A 81 -6.64 3.68 -4.32
CA ARG A 81 -6.10 4.01 -5.65
C ARG A 81 -4.79 3.27 -5.89
N ARG A 82 -4.65 2.64 -7.05
CA ARG A 82 -3.36 2.11 -7.52
C ARG A 82 -2.58 3.20 -8.23
N VAL A 83 -1.28 3.26 -8.00
CA VAL A 83 -0.34 4.17 -8.66
C VAL A 83 0.68 3.31 -9.39
N ALA A 84 0.85 3.48 -10.70
CA ALA A 84 1.76 2.70 -11.53
C ALA A 84 3.23 3.12 -11.33
N ALA A 85 3.72 3.02 -10.10
CA ALA A 85 5.06 3.42 -9.66
C ALA A 85 5.50 2.57 -8.45
N ASN A 86 6.80 2.38 -8.26
CA ASN A 86 7.35 1.83 -7.02
C ASN A 86 7.17 2.86 -5.90
N ILE A 87 7.08 2.40 -4.65
CA ILE A 87 6.93 3.28 -3.48
C ILE A 87 8.04 4.34 -3.38
N ASN A 88 9.24 4.07 -3.91
CA ASN A 88 10.40 4.96 -3.86
C ASN A 88 10.50 5.90 -5.08
N ASP A 89 9.62 5.78 -6.07
CA ASP A 89 9.64 6.64 -7.24
C ASP A 89 9.07 8.02 -6.92
N ALA A 90 9.64 9.07 -7.53
CA ALA A 90 9.14 10.44 -7.39
C ALA A 90 7.64 10.56 -7.74
N THR A 91 7.19 9.82 -8.76
CA THR A 91 5.77 9.76 -9.16
C THR A 91 4.87 9.26 -8.02
N PHE A 92 5.32 8.29 -7.21
CA PHE A 92 4.54 7.83 -6.06
C PHE A 92 4.52 8.88 -4.94
N ALA A 93 5.64 9.56 -4.70
CA ALA A 93 5.73 10.64 -3.72
C ALA A 93 4.81 11.82 -4.09
N GLU A 94 4.78 12.21 -5.37
CA GLU A 94 3.88 13.24 -5.90
C GLU A 94 2.41 12.83 -5.75
N ALA A 95 2.07 11.57 -6.05
CA ALA A 95 0.73 11.04 -5.86
C ALA A 95 0.30 11.08 -4.38
N ALA A 96 1.21 10.74 -3.46
CA ALA A 96 0.95 10.81 -2.02
C ALA A 96 0.73 12.24 -1.52
N ALA A 97 1.57 13.19 -1.95
CA ALA A 97 1.40 14.60 -1.60
C ALA A 97 0.08 15.18 -2.13
N SER A 98 -0.23 14.88 -3.40
CA SER A 98 -1.48 15.29 -4.05
C SER A 98 -2.71 14.73 -3.32
N ALA A 99 -2.71 13.42 -3.03
CA ALA A 99 -3.79 12.76 -2.29
C ALA A 99 -3.99 13.35 -0.89
N PHE A 100 -2.91 13.73 -0.20
CA PHE A 100 -2.99 14.39 1.10
C PHE A 100 -3.68 15.76 1.00
N VAL A 101 -3.27 16.59 0.03
CA VAL A 101 -3.89 17.91 -0.18
C VAL A 101 -5.38 17.78 -0.52
N GLU A 102 -5.75 16.83 -1.39
CA GLU A 102 -7.15 16.52 -1.70
C GLU A 102 -7.95 16.17 -0.43
N MET A 103 -7.43 15.26 0.39
CA MET A 103 -8.09 14.86 1.65
C MET A 103 -8.26 16.03 2.63
N MET A 104 -7.25 16.89 2.74
CA MET A 104 -7.29 18.07 3.61
C MET A 104 -8.31 19.11 3.14
N ALA A 105 -8.52 19.24 1.82
CA ALA A 105 -9.57 20.08 1.28
C ALA A 105 -10.97 19.51 1.59
N MET A 106 -11.15 18.19 1.44
CA MET A 106 -12.41 17.50 1.77
C MET A 106 -12.78 17.62 3.24
N ALA A 107 -11.81 17.51 4.14
CA ALA A 107 -12.03 17.63 5.58
C ALA A 107 -12.49 19.05 6.01
N LYS A 108 -12.24 20.06 5.18
CA LYS A 108 -12.64 21.46 5.41
C LYS A 108 -13.98 21.82 4.77
N ALA A 109 -14.55 20.96 3.92
CA ALA A 109 -15.84 21.21 3.31
C ALA A 109 -16.95 21.19 4.37
N PRO A 110 -17.90 22.15 4.35
CA PRO A 110 -18.94 22.30 5.37
C PRO A 110 -19.93 21.14 5.41
#